data_AF-A0A8J1MV22-F1
#
_entry.id   AF-A0A8J1MV22-F1
#
_cell.length_a   1.000
_cell.length_b   1.000
_cell.length_c   1.000
_cell.angle_alpha   90.00
_cell.angle_beta   90.00
_cell.angle_gamma   90.00
#
_symmetry.space_group_name_H-M   'P 1'
#
loop_
_entity.id
_entity.type
_entity.pdbx_description
1 polymer ?
#
loop_
_entity_poly.entity_id
_entity_poly.type
_entity_poly.pdbx_seq_one_letter_code
_entity_poly.pdbx_strand_id
1 'polypeptide(L)'
;MLDLDISYNADIKVDAGFTEKTPIAGIKSIKLEGILRVILAPLMEDSPIFGALTVYFPHRPVLELQWTGFAHLLNIPGLQTLSERELVNQIGQIIVAPQHFSHPLAARFDLAKLQFLEPWNALRIRVIEAKNLVAKEILTKSSNPYVVICGGGTTAKTRVIHKNLNPKWNETFEILYSDLPDQEIEFNLMSDKGVKINQQLGSCRIRIKEVPERGFIDKWIDLENVKSGQLHIKVTRLRLLSDPTQLEEVKSLFLYAGCRGNTLECFVGASNFFLVFQVLKVNEQSRPKRDNEIASAVLYTYIEKGRGLPVLQMKKDNLKALAVVQVGVEDNVKKFGSRINNGEAEWKKRFQFLIRNPLNEELKLKVHNEHNKPIGSITVRLSRLLAASEMTLQDWLPLESTEQNSEIRVKLQLRVSGIHSIVLISSVLEYFQL
;
A
#
# COMPACT_ATOMS: atom_id res chain seq x y z
N MET A 1 6.81 23.77 4.44
CA MET A 1 7.34 22.69 3.58
C MET A 1 8.54 23.23 2.85
N LEU A 2 9.58 22.43 2.71
CA LEU A 2 10.85 22.79 2.06
C LEU A 2 11.21 21.67 1.09
N ASP A 3 11.59 22.02 -0.13
CA ASP A 3 12.17 21.09 -1.10
C ASP A 3 13.67 21.36 -1.18
N LEU A 4 14.47 20.37 -0.81
CA LEU A 4 15.92 20.44 -0.80
C LEU A 4 16.45 19.63 -1.97
N ASP A 5 17.11 20.29 -2.91
CA ASP A 5 17.87 19.60 -3.95
C ASP A 5 19.14 19.02 -3.31
N ILE A 6 19.17 17.70 -3.14
CA ILE A 6 20.28 17.01 -2.50
C ILE A 6 21.10 16.26 -3.54
N SER A 7 22.42 16.43 -3.44
CA SER A 7 23.40 15.65 -4.17
C SER A 7 24.45 15.16 -3.18
N TYR A 8 24.40 13.87 -2.88
CA TYR A 8 25.33 13.20 -1.99
C TYR A 8 26.09 12.14 -2.77
N ASN A 9 27.41 12.31 -2.87
CA ASN A 9 28.28 11.33 -3.51
C ASN A 9 29.52 11.16 -2.63
N ALA A 10 29.58 10.05 -1.92
CA ALA A 10 30.67 9.79 -0.98
C ALA A 10 30.94 8.30 -0.79
N ASP A 11 32.20 8.00 -0.47
CA ASP A 11 32.57 6.72 0.09
C ASP A 11 31.92 6.56 1.47
N ILE A 12 31.25 5.43 1.67
CA ILE A 12 30.62 5.05 2.93
C ILE A 12 31.08 3.65 3.31
N LYS A 13 30.92 3.29 4.58
CA LYS A 13 31.13 1.91 5.01
C LYS A 13 29.87 1.43 5.70
N VAL A 14 29.06 0.69 4.95
CA VAL A 14 27.91 -0.02 5.50
C VAL A 14 28.19 -1.50 5.37
N ASP A 15 28.37 -2.17 6.49
CA ASP A 15 28.60 -3.61 6.51
C ASP A 15 27.31 -4.33 6.95
N ALA A 16 26.94 -5.37 6.22
CA ALA A 16 25.79 -6.23 6.50
C ALA A 16 26.28 -7.66 6.75
N GLY A 17 25.93 -8.22 7.90
CA GLY A 17 26.31 -9.58 8.29
C GLY A 17 25.41 -10.14 9.39
N PHE A 18 25.50 -11.45 9.64
CA PHE A 18 24.77 -12.09 10.74
C PHE A 18 25.31 -11.67 12.11
N THR A 19 26.58 -11.25 12.18
CA THR A 19 27.20 -10.66 13.37
C THR A 19 28.04 -9.46 12.95
N GLU A 20 28.30 -8.53 13.88
CA GLU A 20 29.17 -7.37 13.64
C GLU A 20 30.59 -7.76 13.22
N LYS A 21 31.03 -8.98 13.55
CA LYS A 21 32.39 -9.48 13.28
C LYS A 21 32.50 -10.24 11.95
N THR A 22 31.37 -10.59 11.33
CA THR A 22 31.33 -11.37 10.09
C THR A 22 30.47 -10.67 9.03
N PRO A 23 30.97 -9.58 8.44
CA PRO A 23 30.31 -8.94 7.32
C PRO A 23 30.25 -9.91 6.13
N ILE A 24 29.05 -10.09 5.59
CA ILE A 24 28.79 -10.95 4.43
C ILE A 24 28.89 -10.10 3.16
N ALA A 25 28.41 -8.87 3.24
CA ALA A 25 28.56 -7.87 2.19
C ALA A 25 28.51 -6.47 2.77
N GLY A 26 28.72 -5.47 1.93
CA GLY A 26 28.59 -4.09 2.32
C GLY A 26 28.37 -3.16 1.14
N ILE A 27 28.31 -1.87 1.47
CA ILE A 27 28.25 -0.76 0.54
C ILE A 27 29.48 0.10 0.82
N LYS A 28 30.30 0.31 -0.21
CA LYS A 28 31.54 1.08 -0.18
C LYS A 28 31.34 2.53 -0.59
N SER A 29 30.34 2.81 -1.41
CA SER A 29 29.98 4.18 -1.78
C SER A 29 28.53 4.25 -2.17
N ILE A 30 27.97 5.45 -1.99
CA ILE A 30 26.61 5.79 -2.36
C ILE A 30 26.65 7.09 -3.16
N LYS A 31 25.87 7.09 -4.24
CA LYS A 31 25.45 8.29 -4.92
C LYS A 31 23.93 8.40 -4.78
N LEU A 32 23.48 9.53 -4.22
CA LEU A 32 22.08 9.85 -4.00
C LEU A 32 21.84 11.27 -4.49
N GLU A 33 21.08 11.41 -5.58
CA GLU A 33 20.70 12.71 -6.13
C GLU A 33 19.18 12.79 -6.28
N GLY A 34 18.59 13.90 -5.85
CA GLY A 34 17.16 14.15 -6.01
C GLY A 34 16.62 15.17 -5.03
N ILE A 35 15.32 15.45 -5.16
CA ILE A 35 14.63 16.40 -4.30
C ILE A 35 14.18 15.69 -3.02
N LEU A 36 14.75 16.07 -1.88
CA LEU A 36 14.29 15.66 -0.55
C LEU A 36 13.27 16.67 -0.04
N ARG A 37 12.05 16.21 0.21
CA ARG A 37 10.99 17.03 0.78
C ARG A 37 11.03 16.97 2.30
N VAL A 38 10.96 18.13 2.93
CA VAL A 38 10.96 18.32 4.38
C VAL A 38 9.68 19.04 4.81
N ILE A 39 8.95 18.43 5.73
CA ILE A 39 7.75 18.99 6.35
C ILE A 39 8.04 19.21 7.83
N LEU A 40 7.86 20.45 8.28
CA LEU A 40 7.91 20.84 9.69
C LEU A 40 6.47 21.14 10.11
N ALA A 41 5.83 20.18 10.78
CA ALA A 41 4.42 20.25 11.13
C ALA A 41 4.08 19.27 12.28
N PRO A 42 2.99 19.49 13.01
CA PRO A 42 2.16 20.70 13.02
C PRO A 42 2.90 21.88 13.68
N LEU A 43 2.38 23.09 13.49
CA LEU A 43 2.79 24.23 14.30
C LEU A 43 2.29 24.03 15.74
N MET A 44 3.15 24.32 16.71
CA MET A 44 2.86 24.23 18.14
C MET A 44 2.74 25.64 18.73
N GLU A 45 1.93 25.77 19.78
CA GLU A 45 1.78 27.04 20.51
C GLU A 45 3.05 27.39 21.33
N ASP A 46 3.73 26.38 21.85
CA ASP A 46 4.95 26.50 22.65
C ASP A 46 6.20 26.05 21.90
N SER A 47 7.37 26.51 22.33
CA SER A 47 8.66 26.02 21.83
C SER A 47 8.90 24.54 22.19
N PRO A 48 9.37 23.68 21.26
CA PRO A 48 9.68 24.00 19.87
C PRO A 48 8.42 24.18 19.01
N ILE A 49 8.43 25.23 18.18
CA ILE A 49 7.28 25.68 17.36
C ILE A 49 6.78 24.66 16.33
N PHE A 50 7.49 23.54 16.14
CA PHE A 50 7.10 22.44 15.27
C PHE A 50 7.00 21.15 16.07
N GLY A 51 5.91 20.41 15.88
CA GLY A 51 5.68 19.14 16.57
C GLY A 51 6.59 18.03 16.05
N ALA A 52 6.79 17.96 14.73
CA ALA A 52 7.61 16.94 14.09
C ALA A 52 8.33 17.44 12.82
N LEU A 53 9.41 16.73 12.50
CA LEU A 53 10.12 16.75 11.24
C LEU A 53 9.72 15.50 10.44
N THR A 54 9.24 15.67 9.23
CA THR A 54 8.98 14.58 8.30
C THR A 54 9.79 14.77 7.03
N VAL A 55 10.48 13.72 6.58
CA VAL A 55 11.30 13.73 5.35
C VAL A 55 10.96 12.56 4.44
N TYR A 56 10.93 12.80 3.13
CA TYR A 56 10.75 11.78 2.10
C TYR A 56 11.18 12.30 0.72
N PHE A 57 11.41 11.38 -0.22
CA PHE A 57 11.58 11.74 -1.63
C PHE A 57 10.23 11.72 -2.36
N PRO A 58 9.76 12.84 -2.96
CA PRO A 58 8.52 12.86 -3.74
C PRO A 58 8.61 12.03 -5.02
N HIS A 59 9.79 12.02 -5.63
CA HIS A 59 10.10 11.23 -6.82
C HIS A 59 11.25 10.27 -6.51
N ARG A 60 11.35 9.18 -7.26
CA ARG A 60 12.47 8.26 -7.12
C ARG A 60 13.80 9.00 -7.33
N PRO A 61 14.68 9.05 -6.31
CA PRO A 61 15.98 9.67 -6.48
C PRO A 61 16.88 8.77 -7.34
N VAL A 62 17.90 9.37 -7.93
CA VAL A 62 19.02 8.62 -8.49
C VAL A 62 19.76 7.98 -7.32
N LEU A 63 19.75 6.66 -7.26
CA LEU A 63 20.43 5.87 -6.23
C LEU A 63 21.38 4.90 -6.91
N GLU A 64 22.67 5.09 -6.69
CA GLU A 64 23.71 4.15 -7.12
C GLU A 64 24.48 3.69 -5.89
N LEU A 65 24.67 2.37 -5.77
CA LEU A 65 25.37 1.74 -4.67
C LEU A 65 26.53 0.93 -5.23
N GLN A 66 27.74 1.15 -4.71
CA GLN A 66 28.87 0.26 -4.99
C GLN A 66 28.99 -0.77 -3.88
N TRP A 67 28.82 -2.03 -4.25
CA TRP A 67 28.78 -3.14 -3.31
C TRP A 67 30.16 -3.72 -3.04
N THR A 68 30.34 -4.25 -1.82
CA THR A 68 31.42 -5.18 -1.48
C THR A 68 30.80 -6.52 -1.13
N GLY A 69 31.35 -7.61 -1.66
CA GLY A 69 30.88 -8.96 -1.31
C GLY A 69 29.45 -9.29 -1.77
N PHE A 70 28.89 -8.61 -2.76
CA PHE A 70 27.52 -8.86 -3.24
C PHE A 70 27.24 -10.33 -3.58
N ALA A 71 28.22 -11.01 -4.19
CA ALA A 71 28.13 -12.45 -4.49
C ALA A 71 27.84 -13.31 -3.24
N HIS A 72 28.33 -12.91 -2.07
CA HIS A 72 28.06 -13.63 -0.83
C HIS A 72 26.63 -13.40 -0.31
N LEU A 73 25.98 -12.27 -0.65
CA LEU A 73 24.55 -12.07 -0.35
C LEU A 73 23.68 -13.05 -1.12
N LEU A 74 24.03 -13.34 -2.37
CA LEU A 74 23.26 -14.27 -3.21
C LEU A 74 23.32 -15.71 -2.69
N ASN A 75 24.34 -16.06 -1.90
CA ASN A 75 24.41 -17.37 -1.25
C ASN A 75 23.41 -17.52 -0.10
N ILE A 76 22.80 -16.43 0.38
CA ILE A 76 21.78 -16.49 1.42
C ILE A 76 20.50 -17.10 0.84
N PRO A 77 19.95 -18.17 1.44
CA PRO A 77 18.68 -18.76 1.00
C PRO A 77 17.58 -17.69 0.90
N GLY A 78 16.89 -17.65 -0.24
CA GLY A 78 15.85 -16.65 -0.53
C GLY A 78 16.34 -15.39 -1.26
N LEU A 79 17.65 -15.13 -1.37
CA LEU A 79 18.20 -14.00 -2.13
C LEU A 79 18.91 -14.41 -3.43
N GLN A 80 18.96 -15.71 -3.73
CA GLN A 80 19.71 -16.30 -4.85
C GLN A 80 19.33 -15.77 -6.23
N THR A 81 18.09 -15.34 -6.40
CA THR A 81 17.55 -14.87 -7.68
C THR A 81 17.60 -13.36 -7.86
N LEU A 82 18.08 -12.62 -6.83
CA LEU A 82 18.10 -11.17 -6.88
C LEU A 82 19.28 -10.65 -7.69
N SER A 83 19.07 -9.54 -8.39
CA SER A 83 20.13 -8.77 -9.01
C SER A 83 20.42 -7.51 -8.20
N GLU A 84 21.61 -6.93 -8.35
CA GLU A 84 21.96 -5.63 -7.74
C GLU A 84 20.92 -4.56 -8.07
N ARG A 85 20.47 -4.52 -9.32
CA ARG A 85 19.43 -3.60 -9.78
C ARG A 85 18.12 -3.80 -9.05
N GLU A 86 17.72 -5.05 -8.81
CA GLU A 86 16.48 -5.35 -8.08
C GLU A 86 16.57 -4.91 -6.61
N LEU A 87 17.72 -5.10 -5.97
CA LEU A 87 17.94 -4.63 -4.60
C LEU A 87 17.97 -3.11 -4.48
N VAL A 88 18.71 -2.42 -5.36
CA VAL A 88 18.69 -0.95 -5.45
C VAL A 88 17.27 -0.46 -5.72
N ASN A 89 16.51 -1.19 -6.56
CA ASN A 89 15.13 -0.84 -6.83
C ASN A 89 14.24 -0.90 -5.59
N GLN A 90 14.37 -1.96 -4.79
CA GLN A 90 13.64 -2.12 -3.54
C GLN A 90 14.02 -1.05 -2.51
N ILE A 91 15.31 -0.74 -2.37
CA ILE A 91 15.78 0.34 -1.49
C ILE A 91 15.19 1.69 -1.93
N GLY A 92 15.22 1.96 -3.24
CA GLY A 92 14.64 3.17 -3.81
C GLY A 92 13.13 3.30 -3.57
N GLN A 93 12.39 2.20 -3.43
CA GLN A 93 10.96 2.25 -3.08
C GLN A 93 10.73 2.56 -1.60
N ILE A 94 11.66 2.22 -0.71
CA ILE A 94 11.53 2.43 0.74
C ILE A 94 11.70 3.90 1.13
N ILE A 95 12.44 4.68 0.33
CA ILE A 95 12.74 6.09 0.63
C ILE A 95 11.79 7.09 -0.06
N VAL A 96 10.88 6.60 -0.91
CA VAL A 96 9.95 7.40 -1.70
C VAL A 96 8.55 7.36 -1.09
N ALA A 97 7.77 8.42 -1.30
CA ALA A 97 6.38 8.50 -0.88
C ALA A 97 5.58 7.22 -1.24
N PRO A 98 4.70 6.73 -0.34
CA PRO A 98 4.22 7.32 0.90
C PRO A 98 5.11 6.99 2.09
N GLN A 99 6.20 6.23 1.89
CA GLN A 99 7.16 6.01 2.95
C GLN A 99 7.87 7.32 3.26
N HIS A 100 7.93 7.63 4.55
CA HIS A 100 8.51 8.86 5.04
C HIS A 100 9.08 8.60 6.44
N PHE A 101 10.11 9.34 6.79
CA PHE A 101 10.70 9.32 8.12
C PHE A 101 10.15 10.51 8.90
N SER A 102 9.47 10.24 10.01
CA SER A 102 8.97 11.27 10.92
C SER A 102 9.68 11.16 12.26
N HIS A 103 10.19 12.29 12.74
CA HIS A 103 10.83 12.43 14.04
C HIS A 103 10.14 13.53 14.84
N PRO A 104 9.70 13.26 16.09
CA PRO A 104 9.10 14.29 16.92
C PRO A 104 10.19 15.29 17.32
N LEU A 105 9.90 16.58 17.16
CA LEU A 105 10.80 17.64 17.61
C LEU A 105 10.46 18.09 19.03
N ALA A 106 9.17 18.07 19.39
CA ALA A 106 8.74 18.28 20.77
C ALA A 106 8.70 16.96 21.54
N ALA A 107 9.27 16.92 22.75
CA ALA A 107 9.39 15.71 23.57
C ALA A 107 8.05 15.01 23.88
N ARG A 108 6.92 15.72 23.80
CA ARG A 108 5.57 15.20 24.07
C ARG A 108 4.70 15.05 22.82
N PHE A 109 5.24 15.31 21.64
CA PHE A 109 4.46 15.20 20.41
C PHE A 109 4.29 13.73 20.03
N ASP A 110 3.04 13.27 20.08
CA ASP A 110 2.68 11.96 19.55
C ASP A 110 2.63 12.02 18.02
N LEU A 111 3.60 11.35 17.38
CA LEU A 111 3.66 11.24 15.93
C LEU A 111 2.34 10.75 15.34
N ALA A 112 1.57 9.90 16.03
CA ALA A 112 0.30 9.37 15.53
C ALA A 112 -0.74 10.44 15.17
N LYS A 113 -0.54 11.71 15.57
CA LYS A 113 -1.38 12.85 15.20
C LYS A 113 -1.10 13.42 13.79
N LEU A 114 -0.04 13.00 13.10
CA LEU A 114 0.26 13.48 11.75
C LEU A 114 -0.73 12.89 10.74
N GLN A 115 -1.50 13.75 10.07
CA GLN A 115 -2.59 13.36 9.16
C GLN A 115 -2.13 12.49 7.97
N PHE A 116 -0.88 12.63 7.53
CA PHE A 116 -0.32 11.86 6.41
C PHE A 116 0.28 10.49 6.80
N LEU A 117 0.37 10.18 8.10
CA LEU A 117 0.83 8.85 8.57
C LEU A 117 -0.15 7.73 8.25
N GLU A 118 -1.41 8.07 8.06
CA GLU A 118 -2.46 7.12 7.72
C GLU A 118 -2.96 7.46 6.31
N PRO A 119 -2.63 6.66 5.28
CA PRO A 119 -3.22 6.83 3.96
C PRO A 119 -4.69 6.44 4.04
N TRP A 120 -5.56 7.36 4.44
CA TRP A 120 -7.01 7.15 4.51
C TRP A 120 -7.69 7.17 3.14
N ASN A 121 -6.92 7.19 2.06
CA ASN A 121 -7.48 7.34 0.74
C ASN A 121 -6.95 6.26 -0.21
N ALA A 122 -7.82 5.86 -1.14
CA ALA A 122 -7.49 4.90 -2.18
C ALA A 122 -7.80 5.49 -3.55
N LEU A 123 -6.97 5.20 -4.54
CA LEU A 123 -7.25 5.47 -5.94
C LEU A 123 -7.60 4.17 -6.64
N ARG A 124 -8.69 4.20 -7.41
CA ARG A 124 -8.98 3.17 -8.40
C ARG A 124 -8.48 3.63 -9.75
N ILE A 125 -7.50 2.93 -10.29
CA ILE A 125 -6.80 3.25 -11.53
C ILE A 125 -7.17 2.20 -12.56
N ARG A 126 -7.89 2.61 -13.60
CA ARG A 126 -8.17 1.77 -14.76
C ARG A 126 -7.23 2.12 -15.89
N VAL A 127 -6.38 1.16 -16.26
CA VAL A 127 -5.53 1.23 -17.44
C VAL A 127 -6.33 0.67 -18.62
N ILE A 128 -6.82 1.58 -19.46
CA ILE A 128 -7.81 1.25 -20.51
C ILE A 128 -7.06 0.76 -21.75
N GLU A 129 -6.31 1.65 -22.39
CA GLU A 129 -5.64 1.39 -23.65
C GLU A 129 -4.45 2.33 -23.89
N ALA A 130 -3.63 2.02 -24.87
CA ALA A 130 -2.63 2.93 -25.41
C ALA A 130 -2.74 2.99 -26.93
N LYS A 131 -2.16 4.03 -27.54
CA LYS A 131 -2.09 4.17 -29.00
C LYS A 131 -0.78 4.77 -29.46
N ASN A 132 -0.42 4.50 -30.71
CA ASN A 132 0.77 5.01 -31.38
C ASN A 132 2.09 4.76 -30.62
N LEU A 133 2.18 3.61 -29.94
CA LEU A 133 3.38 3.23 -29.21
C LEU A 133 4.58 3.05 -30.14
N VAL A 134 5.78 3.33 -29.64
CA VAL A 134 7.01 3.12 -30.39
C VAL A 134 7.24 1.63 -30.66
N ALA A 135 7.47 1.28 -31.93
CA ALA A 135 7.93 -0.04 -32.33
C ALA A 135 9.41 -0.21 -31.92
N LYS A 136 9.70 -1.16 -31.04
CA LYS A 136 11.07 -1.46 -30.62
C LYS A 136 11.57 -2.81 -31.14
N GLU A 137 10.71 -3.66 -31.71
CA GLU A 137 11.15 -4.85 -32.46
C GLU A 137 11.36 -4.51 -33.94
N ILE A 138 12.59 -4.72 -34.42
CA ILE A 138 12.97 -4.40 -35.81
C ILE A 138 12.27 -5.33 -36.81
N LEU A 139 12.20 -6.63 -36.52
CA LEU A 139 11.65 -7.64 -37.43
C LEU A 139 10.13 -7.56 -37.57
N THR A 140 9.42 -7.38 -36.46
CA THR A 140 7.95 -7.36 -36.44
C THR A 140 7.39 -5.94 -36.56
N LYS A 141 8.26 -4.91 -36.53
CA LYS A 141 7.90 -3.49 -36.41
C LYS A 141 6.85 -3.25 -35.32
N SER A 142 6.94 -3.99 -34.21
CA SER A 142 5.95 -3.97 -33.14
C SER A 142 6.60 -4.02 -31.75
N SER A 143 5.79 -4.12 -30.70
CA SER A 143 6.20 -4.26 -29.30
C SER A 143 5.20 -5.17 -28.58
N ASN A 144 5.61 -5.75 -27.45
CA ASN A 144 4.72 -6.52 -26.56
C ASN A 144 4.43 -5.69 -25.30
N PRO A 145 3.55 -4.66 -25.37
CA PRO A 145 3.42 -3.69 -24.31
C PRO A 145 2.71 -4.23 -23.07
N TYR A 146 3.17 -3.73 -21.92
CA TYR A 146 2.48 -3.75 -20.64
C TYR A 146 2.78 -2.45 -19.88
N VAL A 147 1.97 -2.14 -18.88
CA VAL A 147 2.13 -0.94 -18.05
C VAL A 147 2.57 -1.36 -16.66
N VAL A 148 3.61 -0.72 -16.13
CA VAL A 148 4.01 -0.79 -14.72
C VAL A 148 3.51 0.47 -14.04
N ILE A 149 2.67 0.30 -13.03
CA ILE A 149 2.08 1.39 -12.25
C ILE A 149 2.84 1.47 -10.93
N CYS A 150 3.42 2.63 -10.64
CA CYS A 150 4.18 2.89 -9.43
C CYS A 150 3.54 4.05 -8.66
N GLY A 151 3.21 3.83 -7.39
CA GLY A 151 2.67 4.88 -6.52
C GLY A 151 2.21 4.29 -5.20
N GLY A 152 2.14 5.08 -4.14
CA GLY A 152 1.63 4.57 -2.86
C GLY A 152 2.51 3.48 -2.22
N GLY A 153 3.78 3.38 -2.63
CA GLY A 153 4.70 2.34 -2.15
C GLY A 153 4.38 0.96 -2.70
N THR A 154 3.50 0.88 -3.70
CA THR A 154 3.13 -0.34 -4.39
C THR A 154 3.57 -0.27 -5.85
N THR A 155 3.73 -1.45 -6.45
CA THR A 155 3.98 -1.61 -7.87
C THR A 155 3.03 -2.66 -8.42
N ALA A 156 2.24 -2.28 -9.42
CA ALA A 156 1.34 -3.17 -10.13
C ALA A 156 1.72 -3.25 -11.61
N LYS A 157 1.32 -4.33 -12.29
CA LYS A 157 1.61 -4.53 -13.71
C LYS A 157 0.38 -5.06 -14.43
N THR A 158 0.12 -4.53 -15.63
CA THR A 158 -0.88 -5.12 -16.51
C THR A 158 -0.37 -6.41 -17.14
N ARG A 159 -1.27 -7.19 -17.74
CA ARG A 159 -0.85 -8.26 -18.65
C ARG A 159 -0.09 -7.72 -19.86
N VAL A 160 0.74 -8.58 -20.44
CA VAL A 160 1.43 -8.32 -21.71
C VAL A 160 0.46 -8.57 -22.86
N ILE A 161 0.36 -7.60 -23.78
CA ILE A 161 -0.34 -7.78 -25.05
C ILE A 161 0.71 -7.96 -26.14
N HIS A 162 0.64 -9.04 -26.91
CA HIS A 162 1.66 -9.35 -27.90
C HIS A 162 1.48 -8.57 -29.20
N LYS A 163 2.61 -8.09 -29.75
CA LYS A 163 2.73 -7.46 -31.08
C LYS A 163 1.66 -6.41 -31.39
N ASN A 164 1.38 -5.51 -30.46
CA ASN A 164 0.35 -4.48 -30.65
C ASN A 164 0.85 -3.11 -30.19
N LEU A 165 0.79 -2.11 -31.07
CA LEU A 165 1.15 -0.71 -30.76
C LEU A 165 -0.06 0.13 -30.30
N ASN A 166 -1.26 -0.46 -30.32
CA ASN A 166 -2.51 0.11 -29.84
C ASN A 166 -3.23 -0.89 -28.88
N PRO A 167 -2.56 -1.31 -27.80
CA PRO A 167 -3.07 -2.33 -26.88
C PRO A 167 -4.29 -1.84 -26.09
N LYS A 168 -5.23 -2.75 -25.79
CA LYS A 168 -6.37 -2.51 -24.88
C LYS A 168 -6.32 -3.50 -23.71
N TRP A 169 -5.97 -3.02 -22.52
CA TRP A 169 -5.86 -3.85 -21.32
C TRP A 169 -7.20 -3.94 -20.60
N ASN A 170 -7.84 -2.81 -20.33
CA ASN A 170 -9.04 -2.71 -19.50
C ASN A 170 -8.86 -3.40 -18.14
N GLU A 171 -7.74 -3.10 -17.47
CA GLU A 171 -7.38 -3.65 -16.15
C GLU A 171 -7.47 -2.56 -15.09
N THR A 172 -7.90 -2.93 -13.90
CA THR A 172 -8.17 -2.02 -12.78
C THR A 172 -7.32 -2.38 -11.59
N PHE A 173 -6.67 -1.37 -11.02
CA PHE A 173 -5.78 -1.49 -9.88
C PHE A 173 -6.23 -0.54 -8.77
N GLU A 174 -5.92 -0.89 -7.53
CA GLU A 174 -6.16 -0.04 -6.38
C GLU A 174 -4.86 0.25 -5.64
N ILE A 175 -4.60 1.55 -5.45
CA ILE A 175 -3.39 2.03 -4.79
C ILE A 175 -3.82 2.91 -3.61
N LEU A 176 -3.30 2.58 -2.43
CA LEU A 176 -3.44 3.41 -1.24
C LEU A 176 -2.48 4.59 -1.34
N TYR A 177 -2.93 5.76 -0.91
CA TYR A 177 -2.09 6.96 -0.94
C TYR A 177 -2.31 7.81 0.31
N SER A 178 -1.27 8.56 0.66
CA SER A 178 -1.30 9.51 1.76
C SER A 178 -1.57 10.91 1.24
N ASP A 179 -2.04 11.81 2.09
CA ASP A 179 -2.18 13.23 1.75
C ASP A 179 -0.83 13.97 1.77
N LEU A 180 0.25 13.26 1.38
CA LEU A 180 1.56 13.86 1.20
C LEU A 180 1.50 14.83 0.01
N PRO A 181 2.00 16.07 0.19
CA PRO A 181 2.05 17.04 -0.89
C PRO A 181 2.76 16.49 -2.14
N ASP A 182 2.22 16.83 -3.31
CA ASP A 182 2.65 16.43 -4.66
C ASP A 182 2.94 14.94 -4.85
N GLN A 183 2.24 14.07 -4.13
CA GLN A 183 2.29 12.64 -4.44
C GLN A 183 1.80 12.40 -5.88
N GLU A 184 2.51 11.54 -6.61
CA GLU A 184 2.22 11.18 -8.00
C GLU A 184 2.02 9.66 -8.15
N ILE A 185 1.28 9.30 -9.20
CA ILE A 185 1.24 7.95 -9.75
C ILE A 185 1.98 7.97 -11.08
N GLU A 186 3.01 7.14 -11.19
CA GLU A 186 3.79 6.97 -12.41
C GLU A 186 3.33 5.73 -13.18
N PHE A 187 3.23 5.88 -14.50
CA PHE A 187 2.91 4.83 -15.45
C PHE A 187 4.09 4.65 -16.39
N ASN A 188 4.77 3.51 -16.29
CA ASN A 188 5.89 3.16 -17.13
C ASN A 188 5.46 2.11 -18.16
N LEU A 189 5.45 2.45 -19.44
CA LEU A 189 5.14 1.50 -20.49
C LEU A 189 6.40 0.75 -20.89
N MET A 190 6.31 -0.57 -20.89
CA MET A 190 7.42 -1.48 -21.15
C MET A 190 7.05 -2.45 -22.25
N SER A 191 8.01 -2.82 -23.09
CA SER A 191 7.91 -3.95 -24.01
C SER A 191 8.56 -5.16 -23.37
N ASP A 192 7.79 -6.22 -23.21
CA ASP A 192 8.31 -7.53 -22.86
C ASP A 192 9.14 -8.09 -24.03
N LYS A 193 10.35 -8.56 -23.72
CA LYS A 193 11.30 -9.17 -24.67
C LYS A 193 11.62 -10.62 -24.31
N GLY A 194 10.85 -11.24 -23.42
CA GLY A 194 11.08 -12.61 -22.96
C GLY A 194 12.41 -12.74 -22.22
N VAL A 195 13.38 -13.41 -22.85
CA VAL A 195 14.71 -13.68 -22.23
C VAL A 195 15.60 -12.43 -22.22
N LYS A 196 15.33 -11.44 -23.07
CA LYS A 196 16.13 -10.19 -23.14
C LYS A 196 15.59 -9.14 -22.16
N ILE A 197 16.43 -8.16 -21.84
CA ILE A 197 16.04 -7.02 -21.00
C ILE A 197 14.87 -6.26 -21.64
N ASN A 198 13.81 -6.05 -20.87
CA ASN A 198 12.64 -5.30 -21.29
C ASN A 198 12.98 -3.85 -21.63
N GLN A 199 12.31 -3.31 -22.64
CA GLN A 199 12.60 -1.99 -23.18
C GLN A 199 11.49 -1.01 -22.85
N GLN A 200 11.86 0.21 -22.45
CA GLN A 200 10.88 1.25 -22.17
C GLN A 200 10.28 1.80 -23.48
N LEU A 201 8.95 1.98 -23.47
CA LEU A 201 8.13 2.52 -24.55
C LEU A 201 7.65 3.94 -24.29
N GLY A 202 7.96 4.48 -23.12
CA GLY A 202 7.57 5.82 -22.65
C GLY A 202 7.07 5.76 -21.20
N SER A 203 6.84 6.93 -20.62
CA SER A 203 6.31 7.06 -19.26
C SER A 203 5.40 8.28 -19.15
N CYS A 204 4.45 8.27 -18.23
CA CYS A 204 3.68 9.46 -17.89
C CYS A 204 3.28 9.44 -16.41
N ARG A 205 2.86 10.58 -15.86
CA ARG A 205 2.49 10.72 -14.45
C ARG A 205 1.17 11.46 -14.27
N ILE A 206 0.50 11.20 -13.15
CA ILE A 206 -0.59 12.04 -12.64
C ILE A 206 -0.29 12.42 -11.20
N ARG A 207 -0.43 13.72 -10.90
CA ARG A 207 -0.47 14.18 -9.51
C ARG A 207 -1.81 13.86 -8.89
N ILE A 208 -1.80 13.35 -7.67
CA ILE A 208 -3.02 12.99 -6.95
C ILE A 208 -3.98 14.19 -6.82
N LYS A 209 -3.44 15.40 -6.67
CA LYS A 209 -4.22 16.65 -6.62
C LYS A 209 -5.04 16.95 -7.88
N GLU A 210 -4.67 16.38 -9.04
CA GLU A 210 -5.46 16.52 -10.28
C GLU A 210 -6.71 15.66 -10.27
N VAL A 211 -6.73 14.60 -9.45
CA VAL A 211 -7.93 13.77 -9.28
C VAL A 211 -8.90 14.54 -8.38
N PRO A 212 -10.14 14.79 -8.83
CA PRO A 212 -11.10 15.53 -8.02
C PRO A 212 -11.49 14.73 -6.77
N GLU A 213 -11.87 15.43 -5.70
CA GLU A 213 -12.37 14.80 -4.46
C GLU A 213 -13.64 13.98 -4.68
N ARG A 214 -14.42 14.36 -5.68
CA ARG A 214 -15.64 13.67 -6.12
C ARG A 214 -15.53 13.48 -7.63
N GLY A 215 -15.69 12.24 -8.09
CA GLY A 215 -15.64 11.89 -9.50
C GLY A 215 -14.35 11.20 -9.92
N PHE A 216 -13.97 11.39 -11.18
CA PHE A 216 -12.82 10.75 -11.79
C PHE A 216 -12.18 11.67 -12.83
N ILE A 217 -10.94 11.36 -13.18
CA ILE A 217 -10.32 11.81 -14.43
C ILE A 217 -10.40 10.66 -15.43
N ASP A 218 -10.67 10.98 -16.68
CA ASP A 218 -10.70 10.05 -17.81
C ASP A 218 -10.07 10.76 -19.00
N LYS A 219 -8.78 10.50 -19.25
CA LYS A 219 -7.99 11.26 -20.22
C LYS A 219 -6.91 10.44 -20.89
N TRP A 220 -6.57 10.87 -22.10
CA TRP A 220 -5.34 10.50 -22.79
C TRP A 220 -4.17 11.33 -22.26
N ILE A 221 -3.02 10.70 -22.03
CA ILE A 221 -1.79 11.35 -21.60
C ILE A 221 -0.67 10.97 -22.55
N ASP A 222 0.06 11.98 -23.04
CA ASP A 222 1.22 11.78 -23.89
C ASP A 222 2.37 11.13 -23.11
N LEU A 223 3.08 10.22 -23.77
CA LEU A 223 4.25 9.59 -23.18
C LEU A 223 5.48 10.48 -23.31
N GLU A 224 6.18 10.65 -22.20
CA GLU A 224 7.43 11.41 -22.10
C GLU A 224 8.61 10.63 -22.69
N ASN A 225 9.63 11.36 -23.14
CA ASN A 225 10.91 10.84 -23.63
C ASN A 225 10.81 9.87 -24.83
N VAL A 226 9.73 9.95 -25.61
CA VAL A 226 9.52 9.14 -26.81
C VAL A 226 8.94 9.95 -27.96
N LYS A 227 9.14 9.47 -29.19
CA LYS A 227 8.67 10.17 -30.41
C LYS A 227 7.15 10.13 -30.58
N SER A 228 6.49 9.10 -30.05
CA SER A 228 5.05 8.90 -30.15
C SER A 228 4.56 7.95 -29.06
N GLY A 229 3.29 8.10 -28.70
CA GLY A 229 2.61 7.20 -27.78
C GLY A 229 1.72 7.97 -26.83
N GLN A 230 0.51 7.46 -26.59
CA GLN A 230 -0.41 8.01 -25.61
C GLN A 230 -1.01 6.87 -24.79
N LEU A 231 -1.24 7.11 -23.50
CA LEU A 231 -1.91 6.19 -22.58
C LEU A 231 -3.27 6.76 -22.17
N HIS A 232 -4.31 5.94 -22.26
CA HIS A 232 -5.66 6.25 -21.80
C HIS A 232 -5.91 5.62 -20.44
N ILE A 233 -6.18 6.46 -19.45
CA ILE A 233 -6.46 6.03 -18.09
C ILE A 233 -7.67 6.74 -17.51
N LYS A 234 -8.35 6.01 -16.63
CA LYS A 234 -9.39 6.54 -15.76
C LYS A 234 -8.97 6.37 -14.32
N VAL A 235 -8.88 7.46 -13.56
CA VAL A 235 -8.49 7.44 -12.15
C VAL A 235 -9.61 8.04 -11.31
N THR A 236 -10.10 7.24 -10.37
CA THR A 236 -11.21 7.60 -9.47
C THR A 236 -10.69 7.66 -8.05
N ARG A 237 -11.03 8.73 -7.32
CA ARG A 237 -10.76 8.78 -5.87
C ARG A 237 -11.86 8.01 -5.14
N LEU A 238 -11.46 6.98 -4.39
CA LEU A 238 -12.35 6.24 -3.51
C LEU A 238 -12.39 6.91 -2.15
N ARG A 239 -13.59 7.03 -1.56
CA ARG A 239 -13.74 7.45 -0.17
C ARG A 239 -13.66 6.23 0.72
N LEU A 240 -12.79 6.26 1.72
CA LEU A 240 -12.73 5.19 2.72
C LEU A 240 -13.58 5.60 3.92
N LEU A 241 -14.79 5.03 3.98
CA LEU A 241 -15.80 5.43 4.94
C LEU A 241 -15.57 4.75 6.30
N SER A 242 -15.60 5.54 7.38
CA SER A 242 -15.51 5.04 8.76
C SER A 242 -16.86 4.67 9.37
N ASP A 243 -17.94 5.26 8.83
CA ASP A 243 -19.31 5.04 9.27
C ASP A 243 -20.19 4.60 8.09
N PRO A 244 -20.90 3.46 8.20
CA PRO A 244 -21.92 3.04 7.24
C PRO A 244 -22.98 4.09 6.93
N THR A 245 -23.31 4.98 7.87
CA THR A 245 -24.34 6.01 7.68
C THR A 245 -23.89 7.09 6.70
N GLN A 246 -22.59 7.26 6.46
CA GLN A 246 -22.10 8.23 5.45
C GLN A 246 -22.45 7.81 4.00
N LEU A 247 -23.09 6.66 3.84
CA LEU A 247 -23.69 6.16 2.60
C LEU A 247 -25.13 6.63 2.36
N GLU A 248 -25.67 7.58 3.12
CA GLU A 248 -26.99 8.17 2.82
C GLU A 248 -27.08 8.75 1.40
N GLU A 249 -25.99 9.29 0.84
CA GLU A 249 -25.94 9.73 -0.57
C GLU A 249 -26.19 8.55 -1.55
N VAL A 250 -25.82 7.32 -1.17
CA VAL A 250 -26.05 6.09 -1.93
C VAL A 250 -27.48 5.56 -1.77
N LYS A 251 -28.12 5.74 -0.60
CA LYS A 251 -29.54 5.41 -0.40
C LYS A 251 -30.45 6.17 -1.37
N SER A 252 -30.18 7.46 -1.57
CA SER A 252 -30.96 8.32 -2.49
C SER A 252 -30.87 7.87 -3.95
N LEU A 253 -29.75 7.24 -4.35
CA LEU A 253 -29.58 6.65 -5.68
C LEU A 253 -30.34 5.33 -5.88
N PHE A 254 -30.41 4.49 -4.84
CA PHE A 254 -31.18 3.25 -4.90
C PHE A 254 -32.69 3.52 -5.01
N LEU A 255 -33.16 4.62 -4.39
CA LEU A 255 -34.51 5.15 -4.61
C LEU A 255 -34.77 5.53 -6.07
N TYR A 256 -33.76 6.03 -6.79
CA TYR A 256 -33.89 6.45 -8.20
C TYR A 256 -33.73 5.30 -9.22
N ALA A 257 -32.88 4.31 -8.93
CA ALA A 257 -32.54 3.24 -9.87
C ALA A 257 -33.45 1.99 -9.79
N GLY A 258 -34.37 1.90 -8.81
CA GLY A 258 -35.06 0.63 -8.53
C GLY A 258 -36.36 0.72 -7.75
N CYS A 259 -37.34 1.50 -8.21
CA CYS A 259 -38.73 1.39 -7.75
C CYS A 259 -39.70 1.20 -8.92
N ARG A 260 -39.66 0.01 -9.54
CA ARG A 260 -40.86 -0.64 -10.11
C ARG A 260 -41.16 -1.87 -9.25
N GLY A 261 -41.72 -1.64 -8.07
CA GLY A 261 -42.13 -2.69 -7.14
C GLY A 261 -42.40 -2.10 -5.77
N ASN A 262 -43.62 -2.32 -5.26
CA ASN A 262 -44.09 -1.79 -3.98
C ASN A 262 -43.34 -2.42 -2.79
N THR A 263 -42.22 -1.82 -2.39
CA THR A 263 -41.56 -2.10 -1.10
C THR A 263 -40.87 -0.84 -0.58
N LEU A 264 -41.62 0.26 -0.51
CA LEU A 264 -41.15 1.56 -0.01
C LEU A 264 -41.22 1.71 1.52
N GLU A 265 -41.77 0.74 2.26
CA GLU A 265 -41.96 0.87 3.72
C GLU A 265 -40.78 0.38 4.59
N CYS A 266 -39.74 -0.25 4.03
CA CYS A 266 -38.65 -0.82 4.85
C CYS A 266 -37.46 0.11 5.12
N PHE A 267 -37.45 1.34 4.59
CA PHE A 267 -36.20 2.14 4.52
C PHE A 267 -35.94 3.06 5.71
N VAL A 268 -36.91 3.28 6.60
CA VAL A 268 -36.79 4.22 7.74
C VAL A 268 -36.18 3.57 8.99
N GLY A 269 -35.75 2.31 8.93
CA GLY A 269 -35.20 1.57 10.08
C GLY A 269 -34.08 0.58 9.78
N ALA A 270 -33.43 0.67 8.61
CA ALA A 270 -32.35 -0.25 8.26
C ALA A 270 -31.15 -0.07 9.22
N SER A 271 -30.73 -1.15 9.88
CA SER A 271 -29.54 -1.14 10.74
C SER A 271 -28.28 -0.79 9.93
N ASN A 272 -27.27 -0.19 10.56
CA ASN A 272 -25.99 0.15 9.93
C ASN A 272 -25.38 -1.04 9.18
N PHE A 273 -25.54 -2.25 9.72
CA PHE A 273 -25.09 -3.49 9.09
C PHE A 273 -25.72 -3.74 7.71
N PHE A 274 -27.02 -3.48 7.55
CA PHE A 274 -27.73 -3.68 6.28
C PHE A 274 -27.25 -2.72 5.19
N LEU A 275 -26.92 -1.47 5.57
CA LEU A 275 -26.38 -0.47 4.64
C LEU A 275 -24.99 -0.85 4.15
N VAL A 276 -24.10 -1.30 5.04
CA VAL A 276 -22.80 -1.82 4.62
C VAL A 276 -22.96 -2.99 3.68
N PHE A 277 -23.86 -3.93 4.00
CA PHE A 277 -24.08 -5.10 3.16
C PHE A 277 -24.46 -4.72 1.71
N GLN A 278 -25.36 -3.74 1.54
CA GLN A 278 -25.74 -3.24 0.23
C GLN A 278 -24.56 -2.62 -0.51
N VAL A 279 -23.74 -1.82 0.16
CA VAL A 279 -22.56 -1.18 -0.46
C VAL A 279 -21.53 -2.20 -0.89
N LEU A 280 -21.28 -3.22 -0.06
CA LEU A 280 -20.41 -4.33 -0.42
C LEU A 280 -20.96 -5.08 -1.64
N LYS A 281 -22.27 -5.30 -1.72
CA LYS A 281 -22.94 -5.91 -2.88
C LYS A 281 -22.81 -5.07 -4.15
N VAL A 282 -22.91 -3.76 -4.04
CA VAL A 282 -22.81 -2.84 -5.17
C VAL A 282 -21.36 -2.72 -5.64
N ASN A 283 -20.42 -2.64 -4.70
CA ASN A 283 -19.00 -2.72 -4.99
C ASN A 283 -18.68 -4.02 -5.71
N GLU A 284 -19.23 -5.16 -5.27
CA GLU A 284 -19.10 -6.47 -5.92
C GLU A 284 -19.67 -6.48 -7.35
N GLN A 285 -20.86 -5.90 -7.57
CA GLN A 285 -21.52 -5.84 -8.88
C GLN A 285 -20.86 -4.86 -9.86
N SER A 286 -20.27 -3.76 -9.35
CA SER A 286 -19.55 -2.76 -10.16
C SER A 286 -18.15 -3.21 -10.58
N ARG A 287 -17.69 -4.40 -10.12
CA ARG A 287 -16.40 -4.95 -10.53
C ARG A 287 -16.42 -5.27 -12.03
N PRO A 288 -15.39 -4.87 -12.79
CA PRO A 288 -15.20 -5.37 -14.14
C PRO A 288 -15.15 -6.91 -14.12
N LYS A 289 -15.89 -7.57 -15.01
CA LYS A 289 -16.04 -9.05 -15.08
C LYS A 289 -14.73 -9.86 -15.14
N ARG A 290 -13.57 -9.21 -15.30
CA ARG A 290 -12.25 -9.84 -15.44
C ARG A 290 -11.27 -9.53 -14.30
N ASP A 291 -11.64 -8.69 -13.33
CA ASP A 291 -10.78 -8.33 -12.20
C ASP A 291 -11.38 -8.82 -10.88
N ASN A 292 -10.89 -9.98 -10.40
CA ASN A 292 -11.22 -10.51 -9.07
C ASN A 292 -10.47 -9.80 -7.93
N GLU A 293 -9.67 -8.77 -8.23
CA GLU A 293 -8.70 -8.19 -7.28
C GLU A 293 -9.16 -6.88 -6.62
N ILE A 294 -10.34 -6.35 -6.97
CA ILE A 294 -10.81 -5.06 -6.44
C ILE A 294 -11.25 -5.16 -4.98
N ALA A 295 -10.65 -4.36 -4.11
CA ALA A 295 -10.98 -4.29 -2.71
C ALA A 295 -12.33 -3.58 -2.50
N SER A 296 -13.13 -4.08 -1.57
CA SER A 296 -14.34 -3.40 -1.09
C SER A 296 -14.10 -2.61 0.19
N ALA A 297 -12.96 -2.84 0.85
CA ALA A 297 -12.56 -2.15 2.06
C ALA A 297 -11.03 -2.12 2.20
N VAL A 298 -10.56 -1.32 3.14
CA VAL A 298 -9.17 -1.26 3.58
C VAL A 298 -9.14 -1.50 5.08
N LEU A 299 -8.27 -2.42 5.52
CA LEU A 299 -8.02 -2.68 6.93
C LEU A 299 -6.70 -2.05 7.34
N TYR A 300 -6.76 -1.13 8.29
CA TYR A 300 -5.60 -0.57 8.97
C TYR A 300 -5.37 -1.34 10.26
N THR A 301 -4.16 -1.86 10.41
CA THR A 301 -3.77 -2.70 11.54
C THR A 301 -2.58 -2.07 12.25
N TYR A 302 -2.75 -1.68 13.51
CA TYR A 302 -1.68 -1.23 14.38
C TYR A 302 -1.44 -2.25 15.48
N ILE A 303 -0.22 -2.78 15.53
CA ILE A 303 0.24 -3.74 16.53
C ILE A 303 1.17 -2.98 17.47
N GLU A 304 0.65 -2.67 18.66
CA GLU A 304 1.32 -1.79 19.61
C GLU A 304 2.34 -2.57 20.43
N LYS A 305 1.84 -3.52 21.24
CA LYS A 305 2.64 -4.28 22.20
C LYS A 305 2.01 -5.60 22.60
N GLY A 306 2.79 -6.51 23.17
CA GLY A 306 2.36 -7.78 23.72
C GLY A 306 2.80 -7.92 25.17
N ARG A 307 2.05 -8.71 25.95
CA ARG A 307 2.36 -9.02 27.36
C ARG A 307 2.13 -10.49 27.66
N GLY A 308 2.78 -10.98 28.71
CA GLY A 308 2.69 -12.39 29.11
C GLY A 308 3.26 -13.33 28.05
N LEU A 309 4.22 -12.86 27.25
CA LEU A 309 4.89 -13.67 26.23
C LEU A 309 5.94 -14.59 26.89
N PRO A 310 6.22 -15.78 26.32
CA PRO A 310 7.24 -16.67 26.85
C PRO A 310 8.62 -16.02 26.86
N VAL A 311 9.25 -15.97 28.02
CA VAL A 311 10.65 -15.54 28.19
C VAL A 311 11.55 -16.71 27.84
N LEU A 312 12.42 -16.55 26.84
CA LEU A 312 13.38 -17.60 26.48
C LEU A 312 14.61 -17.52 27.39
N GLN A 313 15.02 -18.63 28.02
CA GLN A 313 16.31 -18.68 28.71
C GLN A 313 17.44 -18.64 27.67
N MET A 314 18.23 -17.56 27.70
CA MET A 314 19.32 -17.34 26.75
C MET A 314 20.57 -18.10 27.20
N LYS A 315 21.17 -18.90 26.30
CA LYS A 315 22.59 -19.28 26.43
C LYS A 315 23.44 -18.08 25.99
N LYS A 316 24.49 -17.77 26.75
CA LYS A 316 25.42 -16.63 26.57
C LYS A 316 25.66 -16.26 25.10
N ASP A 317 25.56 -14.96 24.81
CA ASP A 317 26.09 -14.22 23.64
C ASP A 317 25.40 -14.32 22.27
N ASN A 318 24.07 -14.49 22.17
CA ASN A 318 23.37 -14.21 20.92
C ASN A 318 22.12 -13.35 21.13
N LEU A 319 22.25 -12.05 20.85
CA LEU A 319 21.12 -11.11 20.76
C LEU A 319 20.23 -11.51 19.58
N LYS A 320 19.07 -12.07 19.88
CA LYS A 320 18.16 -12.69 18.92
C LYS A 320 16.72 -12.23 19.16
N ALA A 321 15.92 -12.14 18.12
CA ALA A 321 14.60 -11.52 18.21
C ALA A 321 13.64 -12.37 19.04
N LEU A 322 13.01 -11.76 20.03
CA LEU A 322 12.12 -12.40 20.97
C LEU A 322 10.71 -11.92 20.68
N ALA A 323 9.90 -12.87 20.23
CA ALA A 323 8.60 -12.68 19.60
C ALA A 323 8.66 -12.02 18.21
N VAL A 324 8.48 -12.87 17.20
CA VAL A 324 8.20 -12.53 15.80
C VAL A 324 6.69 -12.61 15.60
N VAL A 325 6.11 -11.52 15.12
CA VAL A 325 4.70 -11.42 14.75
C VAL A 325 4.58 -11.57 13.26
N GLN A 326 3.71 -12.49 12.84
CA GLN A 326 3.22 -12.65 11.49
C GLN A 326 1.76 -12.20 11.46
N VAL A 327 1.44 -11.19 10.66
CA VAL A 327 0.08 -10.68 10.49
C VAL A 327 -0.29 -10.69 9.02
N GLY A 328 -1.48 -11.16 8.68
CA GLY A 328 -1.93 -11.17 7.29
C GLY A 328 -3.41 -11.41 7.09
N VAL A 329 -3.86 -11.05 5.89
CA VAL A 329 -5.19 -11.34 5.36
C VAL A 329 -4.98 -12.09 4.04
N GLU A 330 -5.63 -13.24 3.89
CA GLU A 330 -5.39 -14.17 2.78
C GLU A 330 -3.87 -14.45 2.59
N ASP A 331 -3.34 -14.20 1.39
CA ASP A 331 -1.93 -14.41 1.02
C ASP A 331 -1.04 -13.20 1.37
N ASN A 332 -1.63 -12.06 1.76
CA ASN A 332 -0.89 -10.85 2.10
C ASN A 332 -0.38 -10.95 3.55
N VAL A 333 0.85 -11.42 3.72
CA VAL A 333 1.48 -11.63 5.02
C VAL A 333 2.63 -10.65 5.27
N LYS A 334 2.67 -10.05 6.45
CA LYS A 334 3.74 -9.18 6.95
C LYS A 334 4.37 -9.80 8.20
N LYS A 335 5.70 -9.70 8.32
CA LYS A 335 6.47 -10.24 9.46
C LYS A 335 7.36 -9.17 10.08
N PHE A 336 7.44 -9.14 11.39
CA PHE A 336 8.31 -8.23 12.16
C PHE A 336 8.57 -8.82 13.55
N GLY A 337 9.64 -8.40 14.22
CA GLY A 337 9.99 -8.93 15.54
C GLY A 337 10.48 -7.87 16.51
N SER A 338 10.45 -8.19 17.80
CA SER A 338 11.10 -7.42 18.87
C SER A 338 12.44 -8.04 19.24
N ARG A 339 13.34 -7.31 19.88
CA ARG A 339 14.62 -7.82 20.42
C ARG A 339 14.62 -7.92 21.95
N ILE A 340 13.49 -7.67 22.60
CA ILE A 340 13.37 -7.58 24.07
C ILE A 340 12.84 -8.91 24.65
N ASN A 341 13.53 -9.48 25.65
CA ASN A 341 13.23 -10.78 26.27
C ASN A 341 12.66 -10.70 27.70
N ASN A 342 11.66 -9.87 27.96
CA ASN A 342 11.14 -9.72 29.33
C ASN A 342 9.66 -10.13 29.44
N GLY A 343 9.14 -10.83 28.43
CA GLY A 343 7.71 -11.20 28.36
C GLY A 343 6.81 -10.04 27.93
N GLU A 344 7.40 -8.86 27.71
CA GLU A 344 6.78 -7.69 27.12
C GLU A 344 7.49 -7.36 25.80
N ALA A 345 6.73 -7.02 24.77
CA ALA A 345 7.29 -6.64 23.49
C ALA A 345 6.57 -5.40 22.98
N GLU A 346 7.33 -4.37 22.58
CA GLU A 346 6.77 -3.23 21.86
C GLU A 346 7.18 -3.32 20.39
N TRP A 347 6.20 -3.28 19.50
CA TRP A 347 6.44 -3.31 18.06
C TRP A 347 6.10 -1.99 17.39
N LYS A 348 5.00 -1.35 17.82
CA LYS A 348 4.50 -0.07 17.27
C LYS A 348 4.48 -0.06 15.75
N LYS A 349 4.04 -1.17 15.13
CA LYS A 349 4.01 -1.35 13.67
C LYS A 349 2.61 -1.17 13.11
N ARG A 350 2.52 -0.52 11.95
CA ARG A 350 1.29 -0.32 11.19
C ARG A 350 1.36 -1.09 9.88
N PHE A 351 0.23 -1.66 9.49
CA PHE A 351 0.05 -2.36 8.22
C PHE A 351 -1.30 -1.99 7.62
N GLN A 352 -1.39 -2.14 6.31
CA GLN A 352 -2.60 -1.93 5.53
C GLN A 352 -2.84 -3.15 4.67
N PHE A 353 -4.10 -3.57 4.62
CA PHE A 353 -4.53 -4.69 3.80
C PHE A 353 -5.73 -4.24 2.96
N LEU A 354 -5.66 -4.51 1.66
CA LEU A 354 -6.81 -4.42 0.78
C LEU A 354 -7.71 -5.63 1.06
N ILE A 355 -8.98 -5.37 1.35
CA ILE A 355 -9.97 -6.35 1.78
C ILE A 355 -10.98 -6.53 0.66
N ARG A 356 -11.08 -7.73 0.08
CA ARG A 356 -12.01 -8.02 -1.01
C ARG A 356 -13.44 -8.10 -0.50
N ASN A 357 -13.67 -8.76 0.62
CA ASN A 357 -14.97 -8.90 1.25
C ASN A 357 -14.83 -9.04 2.78
N PRO A 358 -15.07 -7.96 3.55
CA PRO A 358 -14.93 -7.99 5.01
C PRO A 358 -15.94 -8.90 5.71
N LEU A 359 -16.97 -9.41 5.02
CA LEU A 359 -17.92 -10.36 5.61
C LEU A 359 -17.31 -11.74 5.81
N ASN A 360 -16.39 -12.14 4.93
CA ASN A 360 -15.87 -13.50 4.84
C ASN A 360 -14.37 -13.59 5.13
N GLU A 361 -13.64 -12.49 4.98
CA GLU A 361 -12.20 -12.45 5.23
C GLU A 361 -11.87 -12.32 6.72
N GLU A 362 -10.69 -12.81 7.08
CA GLU A 362 -10.20 -12.85 8.45
C GLU A 362 -8.77 -12.31 8.53
N LEU A 363 -8.49 -11.51 9.56
CA LEU A 363 -7.13 -11.14 9.94
C LEU A 363 -6.53 -12.25 10.80
N LYS A 364 -5.42 -12.82 10.36
CA LYS A 364 -4.67 -13.83 11.11
C LYS A 364 -3.42 -13.20 11.69
N LEU A 365 -3.28 -13.28 13.01
CA LEU A 365 -2.10 -12.86 13.75
C LEU A 365 -1.50 -14.08 14.43
N LYS A 366 -0.23 -14.34 14.15
CA LYS A 366 0.54 -15.43 14.76
C LYS A 366 1.77 -14.84 15.41
N VAL A 367 2.02 -15.23 16.65
CA VAL A 367 3.26 -14.92 17.35
C VAL A 367 4.06 -16.21 17.43
N HIS A 368 5.31 -16.15 17.02
CA HIS A 368 6.24 -17.27 17.07
C HIS A 368 7.61 -16.78 17.52
N ASN A 369 8.46 -17.71 17.95
CA ASN A 369 9.87 -17.38 18.15
C ASN A 369 10.62 -17.39 16.80
N GLU A 370 11.89 -17.02 16.85
CA GLU A 370 12.80 -17.03 15.70
C GLU A 370 13.02 -18.41 15.05
N HIS A 371 12.73 -19.50 15.76
CA HIS A 371 12.76 -20.87 15.25
C HIS A 371 11.42 -21.31 14.66
N ASN A 372 10.50 -20.37 14.42
CA ASN A 372 9.11 -20.64 14.00
C ASN A 372 8.32 -21.53 14.99
N LYS A 373 8.76 -21.67 16.25
CA LYS A 373 7.94 -22.31 17.29
C LYS A 373 6.76 -21.38 17.61
N PRO A 374 5.50 -21.85 17.51
CA PRO A 374 4.34 -21.04 17.80
C PRO A 374 4.32 -20.66 19.30
N ILE A 375 4.08 -19.38 19.57
CA ILE A 375 3.84 -18.85 20.92
C ILE A 375 2.34 -18.74 21.15
N GLY A 376 1.62 -18.23 20.16
CA GLY A 376 0.17 -18.18 20.17
C GLY A 376 -0.37 -17.54 18.90
N SER A 377 -1.68 -17.63 18.69
CA SER A 377 -2.31 -17.05 17.52
C SER A 377 -3.69 -16.49 17.83
N ILE A 378 -4.16 -15.58 17.00
CA ILE A 378 -5.53 -15.12 17.02
C ILE A 378 -6.02 -14.87 15.60
N THR A 379 -7.29 -15.19 15.39
CA THR A 379 -8.00 -14.91 14.14
C THR A 379 -9.15 -13.96 14.43
N VAL A 380 -9.18 -12.82 13.74
CA VAL A 380 -10.21 -11.80 13.89
C VAL A 380 -11.04 -11.77 12.61
N ARG A 381 -12.32 -12.17 12.70
CA ARG A 381 -13.29 -11.99 11.61
C ARG A 381 -13.54 -10.51 11.37
N LEU A 382 -13.33 -10.06 10.14
CA LEU A 382 -13.46 -8.63 9.79
C LEU A 382 -14.91 -8.15 9.88
N SER A 383 -15.88 -9.05 9.78
CA SER A 383 -17.30 -8.76 9.97
C SER A 383 -17.62 -8.20 11.36
N ARG A 384 -16.81 -8.52 12.38
CA ARG A 384 -16.95 -7.93 13.73
C ARG A 384 -16.65 -6.43 13.74
N LEU A 385 -15.76 -5.96 12.87
CA LEU A 385 -15.42 -4.53 12.75
C LEU A 385 -16.58 -3.76 12.12
N LEU A 386 -17.34 -4.36 11.20
CA LEU A 386 -18.49 -3.71 10.57
C LEU A 386 -19.59 -3.31 11.57
N ALA A 387 -19.70 -4.03 12.69
CA ALA A 387 -20.65 -3.76 13.76
C ALA A 387 -20.09 -2.86 14.87
N ALA A 388 -18.78 -2.57 14.86
CA ALA A 388 -18.12 -1.75 15.86
C ALA A 388 -18.29 -0.25 15.55
N SER A 389 -18.26 0.58 16.59
CA SER A 389 -18.26 2.05 16.44
C SER A 389 -17.06 2.49 15.59
N GLU A 390 -17.30 3.38 14.62
CA GLU A 390 -16.28 3.85 13.65
C GLU A 390 -15.53 2.71 12.93
N MET A 391 -16.16 1.54 12.82
CA MET A 391 -15.58 0.29 12.33
C MET A 391 -14.21 -0.04 12.96
N THR A 392 -14.05 0.27 14.25
CA THR A 392 -12.77 0.24 14.95
C THR A 392 -12.81 -0.70 16.16
N LEU A 393 -11.81 -1.56 16.28
CA LEU A 393 -11.54 -2.37 17.47
C LEU A 393 -10.18 -1.96 18.02
N GLN A 394 -10.15 -1.51 19.28
CA GLN A 394 -8.90 -1.21 19.97
C GLN A 394 -8.92 -1.87 21.33
N ASP A 395 -8.21 -2.98 21.47
CA ASP A 395 -8.22 -3.75 22.71
C ASP A 395 -6.99 -4.66 22.84
N TRP A 396 -6.85 -5.26 24.03
CA TRP A 396 -6.05 -6.46 24.25
C TRP A 396 -6.80 -7.67 23.74
N LEU A 397 -6.14 -8.44 22.88
CA LEU A 397 -6.68 -9.69 22.36
C LEU A 397 -5.87 -10.87 22.92
N PRO A 398 -6.52 -11.87 23.52
CA PRO A 398 -5.85 -13.07 24.00
C PRO A 398 -5.30 -13.88 22.83
N LEU A 399 -4.08 -14.37 22.99
CA LEU A 399 -3.49 -15.31 22.05
C LEU A 399 -3.91 -16.72 22.45
N GLU A 400 -4.49 -17.46 21.51
CA GLU A 400 -4.72 -18.89 21.67
C GLU A 400 -3.36 -19.59 21.78
N SER A 401 -3.06 -20.09 22.97
CA SER A 401 -1.83 -20.80 23.32
C SER A 401 -2.14 -21.90 24.34
N THR A 402 -1.35 -22.97 24.31
CA THR A 402 -1.48 -24.09 25.25
C THR A 402 -0.72 -23.87 26.55
N GLU A 403 0.20 -22.90 26.60
CA GLU A 403 1.20 -22.81 27.68
C GLU A 403 1.00 -21.60 28.63
N GLN A 404 0.51 -20.44 28.14
CA GLN A 404 0.42 -19.20 28.92
C GLN A 404 -0.74 -18.29 28.47
N ASN A 405 -1.18 -17.40 29.36
CA ASN A 405 -2.19 -16.37 29.06
C ASN A 405 -1.51 -15.13 28.44
N SER A 406 -1.04 -15.26 27.20
CA SER A 406 -0.41 -14.17 26.47
C SER A 406 -1.46 -13.30 25.78
N GLU A 407 -1.21 -11.99 25.70
CA GLU A 407 -2.12 -11.05 25.04
C GLU A 407 -1.37 -10.09 24.14
N ILE A 408 -2.06 -9.59 23.11
CA ILE A 408 -1.53 -8.59 22.19
C ILE A 408 -2.48 -7.40 22.09
N ARG A 409 -1.93 -6.20 22.23
CA ARG A 409 -2.66 -4.94 22.08
C ARG A 409 -2.66 -4.53 20.62
N VAL A 410 -3.85 -4.40 20.06
CA VAL A 410 -4.05 -4.00 18.66
C VAL A 410 -5.05 -2.86 18.54
N LYS A 411 -4.91 -2.09 17.47
CA LYS A 411 -5.96 -1.20 16.94
C LYS A 411 -6.22 -1.59 15.50
N LEU A 412 -7.40 -2.11 15.22
CA LEU A 412 -7.88 -2.51 13.90
C LEU A 412 -8.95 -1.53 13.47
N GLN A 413 -8.80 -0.94 12.29
CA GLN A 413 -9.76 0.02 11.74
C GLN A 413 -10.11 -0.42 10.33
N LEU A 414 -11.36 -0.79 10.11
CA LEU A 414 -11.86 -1.12 8.79
C LEU A 414 -12.46 0.13 8.16
N ARG A 415 -12.24 0.33 6.86
CA ARG A 415 -12.87 1.41 6.10
C ARG A 415 -13.44 0.86 4.82
N VAL A 416 -14.73 1.07 4.56
CA VAL A 416 -15.38 0.57 3.35
C VAL A 416 -15.15 1.55 2.21
N SER A 417 -14.77 1.04 1.05
CA SER A 417 -14.58 1.84 -0.16
C SER A 417 -15.94 2.29 -0.69
N GLY A 418 -16.30 3.55 -0.49
CA GLY A 418 -17.44 4.20 -1.11
C GLY A 418 -17.08 4.77 -2.48
N ILE A 419 -17.89 4.44 -3.49
CA ILE A 419 -17.87 5.11 -4.80
C ILE A 419 -18.86 6.27 -4.75
N HIS A 420 -18.46 7.45 -5.21
CA HIS A 420 -19.33 8.63 -5.21
C HIS A 420 -20.56 8.41 -6.12
N SER A 421 -21.71 8.97 -5.72
CA SER A 421 -23.01 8.80 -6.39
C SER A 421 -22.96 9.04 -7.90
N ILE A 422 -22.19 10.05 -8.33
CA ILE A 422 -22.01 10.44 -9.73
C ILE A 422 -21.30 9.34 -10.55
N VAL A 423 -20.36 8.62 -9.93
CA VAL A 423 -19.61 7.53 -10.58
C VAL A 423 -20.44 6.25 -10.65
N LEU A 424 -21.29 6.01 -9.64
CA LEU A 424 -22.26 4.91 -9.64
C LEU A 424 -23.27 5.08 -10.79
N ILE A 425 -23.84 6.27 -10.98
CA ILE A 425 -24.76 6.53 -12.09
C ILE A 425 -24.08 6.26 -13.43
N SER A 426 -22.90 6.83 -13.68
CA SER A 426 -22.17 6.61 -14.94
C SER A 426 -21.81 5.14 -15.17
N SER A 427 -21.38 4.41 -14.13
CA SER A 427 -21.03 2.99 -14.25
C SER A 427 -22.27 2.11 -14.46
N VAL A 428 -23.39 2.46 -13.83
CA VAL A 428 -24.69 1.80 -13.98
C VAL A 428 -25.26 2.05 -15.38
N LEU A 429 -25.22 3.29 -15.88
CA LEU A 429 -25.66 3.63 -17.24
C LEU A 429 -24.80 2.95 -18.31
N GLU A 430 -23.46 2.96 -18.16
CA GLU A 430 -22.55 2.21 -19.05
C GLU A 430 -22.84 0.70 -19.05
N TYR A 431 -23.19 0.13 -17.88
CA TYR A 431 -23.53 -1.29 -17.75
C TYR A 431 -24.88 -1.63 -18.41
N PHE A 432 -25.87 -0.74 -18.29
CA PHE A 432 -27.20 -0.93 -18.86
C PHE A 432 -27.31 -0.48 -20.33
N GLN A 433 -26.24 0.05 -20.93
CA GLN A 433 -26.25 0.64 -22.28
C GLN A 433 -27.40 1.65 -22.48
N LEU A 434 -27.70 2.42 -21.43
CA LEU A 434 -28.73 3.46 -21.44
C LEU A 434 -28.14 4.83 -21.76
#